data_AF-A0A5P2QTH3-F1
#
_entry.id   AF-A0A5P2QTH3-F1
#
_cell.length_a   1.000
_cell.length_b   1.000
_cell.length_c   1.000
_cell.angle_alpha   90.00
_cell.angle_beta   90.00
_cell.angle_gamma   90.00
#
_symmetry.space_group_name_H-M   'P 1'
#
loop_
_entity.id
_entity.type
_entity.pdbx_description
1 polymer ?
#
loop_
_entity_poly.entity_id
_entity_poly.type
_entity_poly.pdbx_seq_one_letter_code
_entity_poly.pdbx_strand_id
1 'polypeptide(L)'
;MMKKLRFESLELLSLKEQGARRILFHPKMTVIVGENDVGKSSVIKSIYWTLGAEAGIVHPSWIEANIKSLLTFTIDDVRYQVLRERHSFSFFSEEGDLLIRANSVVKELAPFMANLLDFRLVLSNRAGEPEVPPPAYAVLPFYIDQDNGWSKPLESFARLDQYSGYKNDQPHLSGPF
;
A
#
# COMPACT_ATOMS: atom_id res chain seq x y z
N MET A 1 -16.23 -9.97 8.35
CA MET A 1 -15.72 -9.05 9.39
C MET A 1 -14.44 -8.46 8.85
N MET A 2 -14.16 -7.15 9.01
CA MET A 2 -12.95 -6.56 8.43
C MET A 2 -11.69 -7.23 8.99
N LYS A 3 -10.80 -7.64 8.08
CA LYS A 3 -9.50 -8.24 8.39
C LYS A 3 -8.60 -7.26 9.15
N LYS A 4 -7.83 -7.75 10.13
CA LYS A 4 -6.89 -6.93 10.91
C LYS A 4 -5.50 -6.96 10.29
N LEU A 5 -5.17 -5.93 9.52
CA LEU A 5 -3.82 -5.69 9.00
C LEU A 5 -2.94 -5.02 10.07
N ARG A 6 -1.77 -5.58 10.37
CA ARG A 6 -0.76 -4.97 11.25
C ARG A 6 0.62 -5.05 10.63
N PHE A 7 1.34 -3.94 10.61
CA PHE A 7 2.72 -3.89 10.14
C PHE A 7 3.69 -4.28 11.26
N GLU A 8 4.74 -5.03 10.92
CA GLU A 8 5.75 -5.49 11.89
C GLU A 8 7.13 -4.92 11.57
N SER A 9 7.54 -4.93 10.30
CA SER A 9 8.79 -4.30 9.88
C SER A 9 8.75 -3.79 8.45
N LEU A 10 9.56 -2.77 8.19
CA LEU A 10 9.89 -2.27 6.87
C LEU A 10 11.40 -2.28 6.72
N GLU A 11 11.90 -3.03 5.74
CA GLU A 11 13.28 -3.00 5.30
C GLU A 11 13.38 -2.24 3.97
N LEU A 12 14.32 -1.30 3.89
CA LEU A 12 14.61 -0.49 2.71
C LEU A 12 16.06 -0.73 2.32
N LEU A 13 16.30 -1.05 1.05
CA LEU A 13 17.62 -1.35 0.51
C LEU A 13 17.88 -0.50 -0.74
N SER A 14 18.98 0.27 -0.72
CA SER A 14 19.56 0.88 -1.91
C SER A 14 20.88 0.18 -2.25
N LEU A 15 20.90 -0.50 -3.38
CA LEU A 15 22.17 -1.03 -3.91
C LEU A 15 23.06 0.08 -4.48
N LYS A 16 22.46 1.18 -4.95
CA LYS A 16 23.19 2.33 -5.49
C LYS A 16 23.94 3.08 -4.39
N GLU A 17 23.29 3.30 -3.26
CA GLU A 17 23.87 4.00 -2.10
C GLU A 17 24.60 3.04 -1.16
N GLN A 18 24.60 1.73 -1.45
CA GLN A 18 25.15 0.68 -0.59
C GLN A 18 24.63 0.75 0.86
N GLY A 19 23.36 1.11 1.01
CA GLY A 19 22.71 1.38 2.28
C GLY A 19 21.48 0.53 2.48
N ALA A 20 21.24 0.13 3.73
CA ALA A 20 20.00 -0.51 4.12
C ALA A 20 19.50 0.08 5.43
N ARG A 21 18.17 0.11 5.60
CA ARG A 21 17.51 0.53 6.83
C ARG A 21 16.43 -0.47 7.17
N ARG A 22 16.39 -0.89 8.44
CA ARG A 22 15.30 -1.69 8.99
C ARG A 22 14.56 -0.88 10.04
N ILE A 23 13.25 -0.89 9.97
CA ILE A 23 12.35 -0.18 10.88
C ILE A 23 11.38 -1.21 11.44
N LEU A 24 11.27 -1.26 12.77
CA LEU A 24 10.34 -2.14 13.46
C LEU A 24 9.11 -1.34 13.91
N PHE A 25 7.94 -1.95 13.81
CA PHE A 25 6.68 -1.37 14.26
C PHE A 25 6.20 -2.11 15.51
N HIS A 26 5.78 -1.33 16.51
CA HIS A 26 5.19 -1.91 17.71
C HIS A 26 3.75 -2.31 17.41
N PRO A 27 3.25 -3.46 17.90
CA PRO A 27 1.89 -3.96 17.62
C PRO A 27 0.74 -3.10 18.16
N LYS A 28 1.05 -1.96 18.81
CA LYS A 28 0.07 -1.06 19.41
C LYS A 28 0.21 0.35 18.86
N MET A 29 1.39 0.94 19.00
CA MET A 29 1.65 2.30 18.56
C MET A 29 3.14 2.50 18.30
N THR A 30 3.47 3.02 17.12
CA THR A 30 4.80 3.50 16.78
C THR A 30 4.74 5.01 16.61
N VAL A 31 5.65 5.74 17.26
CA VAL A 31 5.80 7.18 17.07
C VAL A 31 7.12 7.42 16.33
N ILE A 32 7.04 8.05 15.15
CA ILE A 32 8.22 8.42 14.37
C ILE A 32 8.52 9.89 14.65
N VAL A 33 9.60 10.16 15.37
CA VAL A 33 10.02 11.51 15.78
C VAL A 33 11.29 11.91 15.02
N GLY A 34 11.38 13.19 14.67
CA GLY A 34 12.52 13.78 13.98
C GLY A 34 12.18 15.18 13.47
N GLU A 35 13.20 15.95 13.12
CA GLU A 35 13.04 17.28 12.52
C GLU A 35 12.31 17.22 11.17
N ASN A 36 11.82 18.35 10.67
CA ASN A 36 11.19 18.38 9.35
C ASN A 36 12.17 17.91 8.26
N ASP A 37 11.65 17.27 7.22
CA ASP A 37 12.40 16.77 6.06
C ASP A 37 13.47 15.68 6.32
N VAL A 38 13.54 15.13 7.54
CA VAL A 38 14.47 14.00 7.84
C VAL A 38 13.95 12.62 7.41
N GLY A 39 12.92 12.56 6.56
CA GLY A 39 12.39 11.32 5.98
C GLY A 39 11.31 10.60 6.79
N LYS A 40 10.66 11.25 7.76
CA LYS A 40 9.53 10.67 8.51
C LYS A 40 8.37 10.26 7.60
N SER A 41 7.93 11.19 6.76
CA SER A 41 6.86 10.96 5.78
C SER A 41 7.30 9.94 4.72
N SER A 42 8.58 9.92 4.37
CA SER A 42 9.15 8.91 3.46
C SER A 42 8.97 7.50 4.01
N VAL A 43 9.20 7.26 5.30
CA VAL A 43 8.97 5.95 5.94
C VAL A 43 7.52 5.50 5.79
N ILE A 44 6.56 6.36 6.11
CA ILE A 44 5.14 6.00 6.06
C ILE A 44 4.69 5.79 4.61
N LYS A 45 5.07 6.69 3.69
CA LYS A 45 4.80 6.55 2.25
C LYS A 45 5.44 5.29 1.67
N SER A 46 6.58 4.85 2.19
CA SER A 46 7.23 3.60 1.77
C SER A 46 6.35 2.39 2.01
N ILE A 47 5.68 2.30 3.17
CA ILE A 47 4.79 1.17 3.50
C ILE A 47 3.71 1.01 2.43
N TYR A 48 3.01 2.11 2.13
CA TYR A 48 1.93 2.11 1.14
C TYR A 48 2.44 1.92 -0.28
N TRP A 49 3.60 2.51 -0.60
CA TRP A 49 4.29 2.23 -1.85
C TRP A 49 4.57 0.72 -1.98
N THR A 50 5.12 0.05 -0.97
CA THR A 50 5.35 -1.40 -1.02
C THR A 50 4.08 -2.20 -1.28
N LEU A 51 2.93 -1.74 -0.77
CA LEU A 51 1.61 -2.36 -0.97
C LEU A 51 0.92 -1.99 -2.30
N GLY A 52 1.53 -1.15 -3.14
CA GLY A 52 0.94 -0.70 -4.41
C GLY A 52 -0.07 0.44 -4.26
N ALA A 53 -0.07 1.11 -3.11
CA ALA A 53 -0.83 2.31 -2.81
C ALA A 53 0.11 3.54 -2.83
N GLU A 54 0.40 4.06 -4.02
CA GLU A 54 1.35 5.17 -4.15
C GLU A 54 0.75 6.46 -3.57
N ALA A 55 1.42 7.06 -2.57
CA ALA A 55 1.12 8.40 -2.12
C ALA A 55 1.55 9.42 -3.19
N GLY A 56 0.79 10.52 -3.34
CA GLY A 56 0.92 11.47 -4.47
C GLY A 56 2.32 12.00 -4.75
N ILE A 57 3.16 12.16 -3.72
CA ILE A 57 4.49 12.74 -3.82
C ILE A 57 5.52 11.78 -3.22
N VAL A 58 6.34 11.18 -4.09
CA VAL A 58 7.55 10.43 -3.74
C VAL A 58 8.75 11.37 -3.90
N HIS A 59 9.60 11.46 -2.89
CA HIS A 59 10.76 12.36 -2.93
C HIS A 59 11.74 11.94 -4.05
N PRO A 60 12.29 12.87 -4.86
CA PRO A 60 13.17 12.54 -5.99
C PRO A 60 14.37 11.68 -5.62
N SER A 61 15.00 11.96 -4.47
CA SER A 61 16.13 11.14 -3.98
C SER A 61 15.76 9.67 -3.76
N TRP A 62 14.49 9.40 -3.44
CA TRP A 62 13.97 8.05 -3.22
C TRP A 62 13.85 7.27 -4.54
N ILE A 63 13.46 7.96 -5.62
CA ILE A 63 13.44 7.42 -6.98
C ILE A 63 14.87 7.15 -7.44
N GLU A 64 15.77 8.11 -7.23
CA GLU A 64 17.17 8.02 -7.62
C GLU A 64 17.94 6.92 -6.88
N ALA A 65 17.59 6.64 -5.62
CA ALA A 65 18.20 5.60 -4.80
C ALA A 65 17.80 4.17 -5.24
N ASN A 66 16.83 4.01 -6.17
CA ASN A 66 16.34 2.71 -6.65
C ASN A 66 16.04 1.75 -5.49
N ILE A 67 15.22 2.24 -4.54
CA ILE A 67 14.91 1.53 -3.30
C ILE A 67 14.14 0.24 -3.61
N LYS A 68 14.61 -0.84 -3.00
CA LYS A 68 13.86 -2.09 -2.79
C LYS A 68 13.26 -2.03 -1.40
N SER A 69 12.00 -2.43 -1.26
CA SER A 69 11.35 -2.46 0.05
C SER A 69 10.77 -3.84 0.33
N LEU A 70 11.06 -4.38 1.51
CA LEU A 70 10.38 -5.53 2.06
C LEU A 70 9.51 -5.04 3.21
N LEU A 71 8.20 -5.33 3.15
CA LEU A 71 7.28 -5.07 4.25
C LEU A 71 6.86 -6.42 4.83
N THR A 72 7.01 -6.58 6.13
CA THR A 72 6.50 -7.74 6.87
C THR A 72 5.31 -7.30 7.71
N PHE A 73 4.21 -8.06 7.63
CA PHE A 73 2.93 -7.70 8.22
C PHE A 73 2.11 -8.95 8.52
N THR A 74 1.07 -8.79 9.33
CA THR A 74 0.09 -9.84 9.63
C THR A 74 -1.30 -9.45 9.18
N ILE A 75 -2.09 -10.43 8.74
CA ILE A 75 -3.54 -10.30 8.55
C ILE A 75 -4.22 -11.37 9.41
N ASP A 76 -5.05 -10.93 10.37
CA ASP A 76 -5.66 -11.83 11.37
C ASP A 76 -4.64 -12.79 12.00
N ASP A 77 -3.48 -12.24 12.38
CA ASP A 77 -2.35 -12.93 13.00
C ASP A 77 -1.61 -13.96 12.10
N VAL A 78 -1.98 -14.08 10.82
CA VAL A 78 -1.19 -14.82 9.81
C VAL A 78 -0.14 -13.89 9.20
N ARG A 79 1.13 -14.30 9.20
CA ARG A 79 2.26 -13.50 8.76
C ARG A 79 2.49 -13.60 7.25
N TYR A 80 2.81 -12.47 6.64
CA TYR A 80 3.13 -12.34 5.22
C TYR A 80 4.28 -11.37 5.01
N GLN A 81 4.91 -11.48 3.85
CA GLN A 81 5.89 -10.51 3.40
C GLN A 81 5.56 -10.05 1.98
N VAL A 82 5.82 -8.78 1.68
CA VAL A 82 5.81 -8.28 0.31
C VAL A 82 7.13 -7.59 -0.01
N LEU A 83 7.79 -8.07 -1.06
CA LEU A 83 8.92 -7.41 -1.66
C LEU A 83 8.43 -6.57 -2.85
N ARG A 84 8.73 -5.28 -2.82
CA ARG A 84 8.58 -4.40 -3.98
C ARG A 84 9.95 -4.04 -4.55
N GLU A 85 10.12 -4.31 -5.84
CA GLU A 85 11.23 -3.84 -6.65
C GLU A 85 10.65 -3.15 -7.89
N ARG A 86 10.81 -1.82 -7.96
CA ARG A 86 10.25 -0.99 -9.04
C ARG A 86 8.73 -1.15 -9.16
N HIS A 87 8.27 -1.85 -10.20
CA HIS A 87 6.86 -2.12 -10.49
C HIS A 87 6.45 -3.56 -10.16
N SER A 88 7.39 -4.39 -9.71
CA SER A 88 7.12 -5.79 -9.36
C SER A 88 6.86 -5.93 -7.86
N PHE A 89 5.86 -6.73 -7.53
CA PHE A 89 5.43 -7.07 -6.18
C PHE A 89 5.52 -8.59 -6.04
N SER A 90 6.28 -9.09 -5.08
CA SER A 90 6.34 -10.52 -4.76
C SER A 90 5.86 -10.72 -3.34
N PHE A 91 4.78 -11.48 -3.16
CA PHE A 91 4.23 -11.81 -1.84
C PHE A 91 4.66 -13.20 -1.42
N PHE A 92 4.96 -13.35 -0.13
CA PHE A 92 5.42 -14.58 0.47
C PHE A 92 4.59 -14.94 1.71
N SER A 93 4.42 -16.23 1.96
CA SER A 93 3.86 -16.75 3.21
C SER A 93 4.85 -16.59 4.37
N GLU A 94 4.44 -16.98 5.57
CA GLU A 94 5.30 -17.04 6.75
C GLU A 94 6.50 -17.98 6.55
N GLU A 95 6.29 -19.09 5.84
CA GLU A 95 7.30 -20.10 5.52
C GLU A 95 8.25 -19.65 4.40
N GLY A 96 7.97 -18.52 3.75
CA GLY A 96 8.76 -17.98 2.64
C GLY A 96 8.34 -18.50 1.26
N ASP A 97 7.20 -19.20 1.15
CA ASP A 97 6.68 -19.65 -0.14
C ASP A 97 6.15 -18.48 -0.95
N LEU A 98 6.51 -18.42 -2.24
CA LEU A 98 6.00 -17.40 -3.15
C LEU A 98 4.51 -17.60 -3.43
N LEU A 99 3.69 -16.65 -2.99
CA LEU A 99 2.24 -16.65 -3.19
C LEU A 99 1.84 -16.08 -4.55
N ILE A 100 2.47 -14.97 -4.94
CA ILE A 100 2.25 -14.31 -6.23
C ILE A 100 3.45 -13.42 -6.58
N ARG A 101 3.70 -13.28 -7.88
CA ARG A 101 4.46 -12.16 -8.45
C ARG A 101 3.55 -11.35 -9.35
N ALA A 102 3.33 -10.08 -9.02
CA ALA A 102 2.51 -9.15 -9.76
C ALA A 102 3.34 -8.02 -10.38
N ASN A 103 3.09 -7.69 -11.63
CA ASN A 103 3.67 -6.55 -12.35
C ASN A 103 2.61 -5.52 -12.77
N SER A 104 1.33 -5.85 -12.61
CA SER A 104 0.21 -4.92 -12.81
C SER A 104 -0.53 -4.66 -11.50
N VAL A 105 -0.63 -3.38 -11.11
CA VAL A 105 -1.36 -2.99 -9.90
C VAL A 105 -2.85 -3.35 -10.01
N VAL A 106 -3.48 -3.04 -11.15
CA VAL A 106 -4.93 -3.21 -11.33
C VAL A 106 -5.29 -4.67 -11.64
N LYS A 107 -4.54 -5.33 -12.54
CA LYS A 107 -4.93 -6.66 -13.04
C LYS A 107 -4.52 -7.82 -12.15
N GLU A 108 -3.44 -7.64 -11.38
CA GLU A 108 -2.82 -8.75 -10.63
C GLU A 108 -2.78 -8.46 -9.13
N LEU A 109 -2.23 -7.31 -8.73
CA LEU A 109 -2.08 -6.97 -7.32
C LEU A 109 -3.43 -6.66 -6.66
N ALA A 110 -4.30 -5.90 -7.30
CA ALA A 110 -5.59 -5.49 -6.73
C ALA A 110 -6.50 -6.69 -6.42
N PRO A 111 -6.74 -7.66 -7.33
CA PRO A 111 -7.53 -8.84 -7.01
C PRO A 111 -6.92 -9.69 -5.90
N PHE A 112 -5.58 -9.86 -5.90
CA PHE A 112 -4.88 -10.59 -4.85
C PHE A 112 -5.07 -9.93 -3.48
N MET A 113 -4.84 -8.62 -3.38
CA MET A 113 -5.00 -7.86 -2.15
C MET A 113 -6.45 -7.79 -1.68
N ALA A 114 -7.41 -7.67 -2.60
CA ALA A 114 -8.83 -7.72 -2.30
C ALA A 114 -9.23 -9.05 -1.65
N ASN A 115 -8.75 -10.17 -2.18
CA ASN A 115 -8.97 -11.49 -1.58
C ASN A 115 -8.26 -11.63 -0.22
N LEU A 116 -7.01 -11.20 -0.15
CA LEU A 116 -6.19 -11.31 1.06
C LEU A 116 -6.77 -10.50 2.23
N LEU A 117 -7.32 -9.32 1.95
CA LEU A 117 -7.95 -8.43 2.94
C LEU A 117 -9.47 -8.64 3.08
N ASP A 118 -10.08 -9.56 2.31
CA ASP A 118 -11.53 -9.73 2.15
C ASP A 118 -12.24 -8.37 1.91
N PHE A 119 -11.63 -7.54 1.07
CA PHE A 119 -12.12 -6.21 0.69
C PHE A 119 -12.84 -6.28 -0.65
N ARG A 120 -14.17 -6.32 -0.62
CA ARG A 120 -15.05 -6.54 -1.78
C ARG A 120 -15.56 -5.23 -2.39
N LEU A 121 -14.67 -4.28 -2.61
CA LEU A 121 -15.03 -3.06 -3.32
C LEU A 121 -14.95 -3.29 -4.83
N VAL A 122 -15.99 -2.88 -5.53
CA VAL A 122 -16.03 -2.85 -7.00
C VAL A 122 -16.47 -1.44 -7.39
N LEU A 123 -15.69 -0.80 -8.26
CA LEU A 123 -15.97 0.54 -8.78
C LEU A 123 -16.13 0.48 -10.30
N SER A 124 -16.90 1.41 -10.85
CA SER A 124 -17.02 1.55 -12.30
C SER A 124 -15.83 2.31 -12.85
N ASN A 125 -15.05 1.68 -13.73
CA ASN A 125 -13.95 2.33 -14.43
C ASN A 125 -14.47 3.39 -15.43
N ARG A 126 -13.57 4.13 -16.08
CA ARG A 126 -13.96 5.18 -17.05
C ARG A 126 -14.72 4.65 -18.27
N ALA A 127 -14.64 3.35 -18.57
CA ALA A 127 -15.43 2.69 -19.60
C ALA A 127 -16.81 2.23 -19.09
N GLY A 128 -17.12 2.45 -17.81
CA GLY A 128 -18.36 2.00 -17.17
C GLY A 128 -18.35 0.53 -16.75
N GLU A 129 -17.19 -0.14 -16.80
CA GLU A 129 -17.07 -1.55 -16.46
C GLU A 129 -16.72 -1.73 -14.98
N PRO A 130 -17.28 -2.76 -14.31
CA PRO A 130 -16.94 -3.06 -12.92
C PRO A 130 -15.48 -3.54 -12.81
N GLU A 131 -14.71 -2.91 -11.93
CA GLU A 131 -13.29 -3.20 -11.70
C GLU A 131 -12.97 -3.22 -10.20
N VAL A 132 -12.10 -4.14 -9.79
CA VAL A 132 -11.54 -4.15 -8.44
C VAL A 132 -10.51 -3.02 -8.33
N PRO A 133 -10.69 -2.07 -7.41
CA PRO A 133 -9.80 -0.93 -7.35
C PRO A 133 -8.45 -1.28 -6.71
N PRO A 134 -7.38 -0.50 -6.99
CA PRO A 134 -6.06 -0.69 -6.40
C PRO A 134 -6.05 -0.75 -4.87
N PRO A 135 -5.00 -1.34 -4.27
CA PRO A 135 -4.86 -1.44 -2.81
C PRO A 135 -5.00 -0.10 -2.07
N ALA A 136 -4.72 1.03 -2.72
CA ALA A 136 -4.93 2.38 -2.18
C ALA A 136 -6.33 2.59 -1.61
N TYR A 137 -7.37 2.02 -2.24
CA TYR A 137 -8.76 2.18 -1.79
C TYR A 137 -9.06 1.40 -0.51
N ALA A 138 -8.35 0.30 -0.25
CA ALA A 138 -8.50 -0.47 0.99
C ALA A 138 -7.89 0.24 2.21
N VAL A 139 -6.83 1.04 1.99
CA VAL A 139 -6.11 1.75 3.06
C VAL A 139 -6.52 3.22 3.22
N LEU A 140 -7.25 3.77 2.24
CA LEU A 140 -7.67 5.18 2.19
C LEU A 140 -8.35 5.69 3.48
N PRO A 141 -9.26 4.95 4.14
CA PRO A 141 -9.90 5.42 5.37
C PRO A 141 -8.96 5.47 6.58
N PHE A 142 -7.80 4.81 6.50
CA PHE A 142 -6.89 4.59 7.63
C PHE A 142 -5.61 5.42 7.53
N TYR A 143 -5.40 6.15 6.43
CA TYR A 143 -4.21 6.96 6.19
C TYR A 143 -4.55 8.41 5.86
N ILE A 144 -4.01 9.33 6.66
CA ILE A 144 -4.06 10.77 6.41
C ILE A 144 -2.64 11.23 6.10
N ASP A 145 -2.41 11.65 4.86
CA ASP A 145 -1.12 12.18 4.42
C ASP A 145 -0.89 13.60 4.93
N GLN A 146 0.37 13.95 5.24
CA GLN A 146 0.71 15.27 5.76
C GLN A 146 0.54 16.38 4.71
N ASP A 147 0.77 16.08 3.43
CA ASP A 147 0.77 17.09 2.37
C ASP A 147 -0.66 17.48 1.95
N ASN A 148 -1.51 16.47 1.72
CA ASN A 148 -2.86 16.68 1.17
C ASN A 148 -4.00 16.23 2.10
N GLY A 149 -3.73 15.40 3.11
CA GLY A 149 -4.78 14.73 3.91
C GLY A 149 -5.57 15.66 4.83
N TRP A 150 -4.98 16.79 5.24
CA TRP A 150 -5.65 17.75 6.14
C TRP A 150 -6.61 18.71 5.45
N SER A 151 -6.38 19.02 4.17
CA SER A 151 -7.23 19.95 3.40
C SER A 151 -8.32 19.23 2.61
N LYS A 152 -8.10 17.96 2.25
CA LYS A 152 -9.03 17.16 1.45
C LYS A 152 -9.10 15.71 1.96
N PRO A 153 -10.14 15.37 2.73
CA PRO A 153 -10.39 13.98 3.11
C PRO A 153 -10.47 13.08 1.88
N LEU A 154 -9.90 11.88 2.01
CA LEU A 154 -9.84 10.85 0.96
C LEU A 154 -8.93 11.18 -0.24
N GLU A 155 -7.92 12.03 -0.09
CA GLU A 155 -6.93 12.35 -1.16
C GLU A 155 -5.46 12.05 -0.79
N SER A 156 -5.24 11.13 0.16
CA SER A 156 -3.89 10.75 0.60
C SER A 156 -3.07 9.96 -0.45
N PHE A 157 -3.71 9.40 -1.47
CA PHE A 157 -3.08 8.56 -2.49
C PHE A 157 -3.20 9.16 -3.90
N ALA A 158 -2.22 8.84 -4.75
CA ALA A 158 -2.20 9.22 -6.14
C ALA A 158 -3.29 8.47 -6.93
N ARG A 159 -3.66 9.04 -8.09
CA ARG A 159 -4.48 8.37 -9.12
C ARG A 159 -5.86 7.91 -8.67
N LEU A 160 -6.41 8.51 -7.61
CA LEU A 160 -7.79 8.25 -7.19
C LEU A 160 -8.82 8.75 -8.21
N ASP A 161 -8.43 9.71 -9.06
CA ASP A 161 -9.23 10.22 -10.18
C ASP A 161 -9.47 9.21 -11.31
N GLN A 162 -8.88 8.01 -11.22
CA GLN A 162 -9.13 6.94 -12.19
C GLN A 162 -10.57 6.41 -12.16
N TYR A 163 -11.28 6.57 -11.04
CA TYR A 163 -12.71 6.29 -10.92
C TYR A 163 -13.48 7.61 -10.73
N SER A 164 -14.45 7.87 -11.60
CA SER A 164 -15.29 9.06 -11.49
C SER A 164 -16.23 8.93 -10.29
N GLY A 165 -16.28 9.92 -9.42
CA GLY A 165 -17.26 9.93 -8.34
C GLY A 165 -17.01 8.91 -7.23
N TYR A 166 -15.80 8.36 -7.08
CA TYR A 166 -15.47 7.36 -6.04
C TYR A 166 -15.81 7.80 -4.60
N LYS A 167 -15.93 9.11 -4.35
CA LYS A 167 -16.38 9.68 -3.06
C LYS A 167 -17.89 9.58 -2.82
N ASN A 168 -18.66 9.46 -3.91
CA ASN A 168 -20.12 9.41 -3.94
C ASN A 168 -20.66 8.03 -4.36
N ASP A 169 -19.82 7.19 -4.98
CA ASP A 169 -20.18 5.82 -5.35
C ASP A 169 -20.48 5.01 -4.09
N GLN A 170 -21.74 4.61 -3.93
CA GLN A 170 -22.11 3.67 -2.91
C GLN A 170 -21.53 2.31 -3.28
N PRO A 171 -20.71 1.67 -2.43
CA PRO A 171 -20.14 0.38 -2.73
C PRO A 171 -21.26 -0.64 -2.98
N HIS A 172 -21.36 -1.13 -4.21
CA HIS A 172 -22.20 -2.28 -4.53
C HIS A 172 -21.54 -3.52 -3.91
N LEU A 173 -22.01 -3.91 -2.72
CA LEU A 173 -21.64 -5.18 -2.10
C LEU A 173 -22.24 -6.32 -2.94
N SER A 174 -21.51 -6.79 -3.94
CA SER A 174 -21.89 -7.99 -4.70
C SER A 174 -21.54 -9.25 -3.91
N GLY A 175 -22.57 -10.08 -3.70
CA GLY A 175 -22.47 -11.45 -3.15
C GLY A 175 -21.70 -12.41 -4.08
N PRO A 176 -21.49 -13.66 -3.66
CA PRO A 176 -20.33 -14.45 -4.03
C PRO A 176 -20.36 -14.88 -5.50
N PHE A 177 -19.22 -14.66 -6.17
CA PHE A 177 -18.73 -15.49 -7.27
C PHE A 177 -17.71 -16.48 -6.70
#